data_AF-A0AAW9HY78-F1
#
_entry.id   AF-A0AAW9HY78-F1
#
_cell.length_a   1.000
_cell.length_b   1.000
_cell.length_c   1.000
_cell.angle_alpha   90.00
_cell.angle_beta   90.00
_cell.angle_gamma   90.00
#
_symmetry.space_group_name_H-M   'P 1'
#
loop_
_entity.id
_entity.type
_entity.pdbx_description
1 polymer ?
#
loop_
_entity_poly.entity_id
_entity_poly.type
_entity_poly.pdbx_seq_one_letter_code
_entity_poly.pdbx_strand_id
1 'polypeptide(L)'
;MNKNKDIIIIGFALFSVFFGAGNLIFPPFIGMTSGSNWLISFLGFVLADVGIILLSINAVAKAGSFQDVVGKAGKKFGVTLEVIMMLCLGPILVLPRTAATTFEMSILPLTSSINSVIFSVLFFGLTFI
;
A
#
# COMPACT_ATOMS: atom_id res chain seq x y z
N MET A 1 -14.42 -27.64 -5.48
CA MET A 1 -13.47 -26.51 -5.59
C MET A 1 -12.11 -27.04 -5.99
N ASN A 2 -11.53 -26.50 -7.06
CA ASN A 2 -10.21 -26.92 -7.53
C ASN A 2 -9.16 -26.09 -6.77
N LYS A 3 -8.55 -26.68 -5.73
CA LYS A 3 -7.57 -26.01 -4.86
C LYS A 3 -6.48 -25.24 -5.64
N ASN A 4 -6.03 -25.79 -6.76
CA ASN A 4 -5.00 -25.16 -7.60
C ASN A 4 -5.50 -23.86 -8.26
N LYS A 5 -6.77 -23.80 -8.66
CA LYS A 5 -7.36 -22.56 -9.21
C LYS A 5 -7.52 -21.51 -8.12
N ASP A 6 -7.95 -21.91 -6.93
CA ASP A 6 -8.14 -20.99 -5.80
C ASP A 6 -6.80 -20.38 -5.36
N ILE A 7 -5.72 -21.18 -5.30
CA ILE A 7 -4.37 -20.69 -4.98
C ILE A 7 -3.89 -19.66 -6.01
N ILE A 8 -4.10 -19.90 -7.30
CA ILE A 8 -3.71 -18.97 -8.35
C ILE A 8 -4.49 -17.66 -8.23
N ILE A 9 -5.81 -17.73 -8.03
CA ILE A 9 -6.68 -16.55 -7.89
C ILE A 9 -6.29 -15.74 -6.66
N ILE A 10 -6.13 -16.38 -5.50
CA ILE A 10 -5.74 -15.72 -4.26
C ILE A 10 -4.33 -15.14 -4.38
N GLY A 11 -3.39 -15.86 -5.01
CA GLY A 11 -2.04 -15.39 -5.26
C GLY A 11 -2.01 -14.13 -6.11
N PHE A 12 -2.77 -14.08 -7.21
CA PHE A 12 -2.90 -12.88 -8.04
C PHE A 12 -3.65 -11.75 -7.33
N ALA A 13 -4.66 -12.05 -6.51
CA ALA A 13 -5.36 -11.05 -5.72
C ALA A 13 -4.42 -10.40 -4.69
N LEU A 14 -3.65 -11.21 -3.95
CA LEU A 14 -2.65 -10.71 -3.01
C LEU A 14 -1.56 -9.92 -3.74
N PHE A 15 -1.06 -10.42 -4.87
CA PHE A 15 -0.13 -9.68 -5.71
C PHE A 15 -0.69 -8.33 -6.12
N SER A 16 -1.94 -8.26 -6.61
CA SER A 16 -2.57 -7.00 -7.02
C SER A 16 -2.72 -6.01 -5.87
N VAL A 17 -3.01 -6.47 -4.64
CA VAL A 17 -3.13 -5.60 -3.47
C VAL A 17 -1.77 -5.01 -3.07
N PHE A 18 -0.70 -5.81 -3.17
CA PHE A 18 0.65 -5.37 -2.79
C PHE A 18 1.43 -4.71 -3.95
N PHE A 19 1.06 -4.97 -5.19
CA PHE A 19 1.63 -4.32 -6.39
C PHE A 19 0.94 -2.96 -6.64
N GLY A 20 0.82 -2.16 -5.59
CA GLY A 20 0.28 -0.80 -5.64
C GLY A 20 1.33 0.25 -5.97
N ALA A 21 0.92 1.53 -6.03
CA ALA A 21 1.79 2.66 -6.36
C ALA A 21 3.03 2.76 -5.44
N GLY A 22 2.90 2.41 -4.15
CA GLY A 22 4.03 2.41 -3.21
C GLY A 22 5.13 1.45 -3.65
N ASN A 23 4.79 0.20 -3.91
CA ASN A 23 5.77 -0.83 -4.29
C ASN A 23 6.32 -0.67 -5.70
N LEU A 24 5.69 0.18 -6.52
CA LEU A 24 6.23 0.60 -7.81
C LEU A 24 7.25 1.75 -7.67
N ILE A 25 7.00 2.70 -6.77
CA ILE A 25 7.80 3.94 -6.65
C ILE A 25 8.99 3.78 -5.70
N PHE A 26 8.82 3.05 -4.59
CA PHE A 26 9.84 2.98 -3.55
C PHE A 26 11.12 2.23 -3.97
N PRO A 27 11.08 1.09 -4.70
CA PRO A 27 12.32 0.40 -5.06
C PRO A 27 13.25 1.25 -5.94
N PRO A 28 12.78 1.92 -7.01
CA PRO A 28 13.61 2.86 -7.77
C PRO A 28 14.11 4.03 -6.93
N PHE A 29 13.27 4.59 -6.05
CA PHE A 29 13.66 5.71 -5.18
C PHE A 29 14.76 5.31 -4.18
N ILE A 30 14.62 4.15 -3.53
CA ILE A 30 15.62 3.60 -2.60
C ILE A 30 16.90 3.24 -3.36
N GLY A 31 16.78 2.69 -4.57
CA GLY A 31 17.93 2.40 -5.43
C GLY A 31 18.71 3.66 -5.80
N MET A 32 18.01 4.73 -6.17
CA MET A 32 18.61 6.02 -6.51
C MET A 32 19.31 6.67 -5.32
N THR A 33 18.68 6.64 -4.14
CA THR A 33 19.22 7.26 -2.91
C THR A 33 20.35 6.45 -2.27
N SER A 34 20.36 5.12 -2.46
CA SER A 34 21.37 4.23 -1.88
C SER A 34 22.64 4.06 -2.73
N GLY A 35 22.61 4.51 -4.00
CA GLY A 35 23.76 4.47 -4.91
C GLY A 35 24.36 3.06 -5.04
N SER A 36 25.63 2.90 -4.68
CA SER A 36 26.34 1.62 -4.76
C SER A 36 25.78 0.53 -3.84
N ASN A 37 25.11 0.92 -2.75
CA ASN A 37 24.57 0.00 -1.74
C ASN A 37 23.10 -0.37 -1.99
N TRP A 38 22.58 -0.11 -3.18
CA TRP A 38 21.17 -0.36 -3.54
C TRP A 38 20.71 -1.79 -3.23
N LEU A 39 21.58 -2.79 -3.39
CA LEU A 39 21.23 -4.20 -3.14
C LEU A 39 20.90 -4.44 -1.66
N ILE A 40 21.66 -3.83 -0.76
CA ILE A 40 21.46 -3.95 0.69
C ILE A 40 20.16 -3.25 1.08
N SER A 41 19.93 -2.03 0.57
CA SER A 41 18.70 -1.29 0.82
C SER A 41 17.46 -1.96 0.23
N PHE A 42 17.60 -2.60 -0.93
CA PHE A 42 16.53 -3.39 -1.54
C PHE A 42 16.18 -4.62 -0.70
N LEU A 43 17.18 -5.38 -0.22
CA LEU A 43 16.92 -6.50 0.69
C LEU A 43 16.27 -6.05 1.99
N GLY A 44 16.71 -4.91 2.55
CA GLY A 44 16.08 -4.29 3.71
C GLY A 44 14.62 -3.92 3.45
N PHE A 45 14.33 -3.31 2.30
CA PHE A 45 12.97 -2.99 1.87
C PHE A 45 12.11 -4.25 1.72
N VAL A 46 12.61 -5.30 1.06
CA VAL A 46 11.87 -6.55 0.89
C VAL A 46 11.58 -7.22 2.23
N LEU A 47 12.55 -7.26 3.14
CA LEU A 47 12.35 -7.85 4.46
C LEU A 47 11.35 -7.05 5.31
N ALA A 48 11.44 -5.72 5.29
CA ALA A 48 10.56 -4.86 6.07
C ALA A 48 9.14 -4.80 5.50
N ASP A 49 8.98 -4.67 4.19
CA ASP A 49 7.67 -4.58 3.55
C ASP A 49 7.04 -5.97 3.43
N VAL A 50 7.58 -6.81 2.56
CA VAL A 50 7.02 -8.13 2.25
C VAL A 50 7.07 -9.07 3.46
N GLY A 51 8.16 -9.06 4.22
CA GLY A 51 8.31 -9.92 5.39
C GLY A 51 7.26 -9.64 6.48
N ILE A 52 7.04 -8.37 6.84
CA ILE A 52 6.06 -7.99 7.86
C ILE A 52 4.63 -8.25 7.37
N ILE A 53 4.34 -7.98 6.09
CA ILE A 53 3.03 -8.25 5.49
C ILE A 53 2.71 -9.75 5.55
N LEU A 54 3.65 -10.62 5.15
CA LEU A 54 3.45 -12.06 5.20
C LEU A 54 3.22 -12.58 6.63
N LEU A 55 3.98 -12.06 7.60
CA LEU A 55 3.76 -12.39 9.02
C LEU A 55 2.38 -11.95 9.50
N SER A 56 1.92 -10.77 9.08
CA SER A 56 0.61 -10.22 9.44
C SER A 56 -0.53 -11.03 8.85
N ILE A 57 -0.46 -11.40 7.57
CA ILE A 57 -1.45 -12.26 6.91
C ILE A 57 -1.51 -13.62 7.62
N ASN A 58 -0.36 -14.22 7.93
CA ASN A 58 -0.31 -15.51 8.63
C ASN A 58 -0.91 -15.42 10.05
N ALA A 59 -0.63 -14.33 10.78
CA ALA A 59 -1.20 -14.09 12.10
C ALA A 59 -2.73 -13.98 12.05
N VAL A 60 -3.26 -13.20 11.10
CA VAL A 60 -4.71 -13.03 10.92
C VAL A 60 -5.36 -14.32 10.42
N ALA A 61 -4.74 -15.02 9.46
CA ALA A 61 -5.25 -16.29 8.94
C ALA A 61 -5.36 -17.37 10.04
N LYS A 62 -4.42 -17.39 11.00
CA LYS A 62 -4.48 -18.30 12.15
C LYS A 62 -5.49 -17.87 13.21
N ALA A 63 -5.67 -16.58 13.42
CA ALA A 63 -6.59 -16.05 14.43
C ALA A 63 -8.05 -16.01 13.96
N GLY A 64 -8.28 -15.95 12.65
CA GLY A 64 -9.62 -15.89 12.03
C GLY A 64 -10.01 -14.48 11.62
N SER A 65 -9.78 -13.49 12.48
CA SER A 65 -10.03 -12.08 12.17
C SER A 65 -8.91 -11.16 12.67
N PHE A 66 -8.86 -9.94 12.13
CA PHE A 66 -7.97 -8.88 12.61
C PHE A 66 -8.17 -8.63 14.11
N GLN A 67 -9.43 -8.62 14.56
CA GLN A 67 -9.76 -8.31 15.94
C GLN A 67 -9.41 -9.45 16.91
N ASP A 68 -9.32 -10.68 16.44
CA ASP A 68 -8.82 -11.81 17.23
C ASP A 68 -7.31 -11.71 17.50
N VAL A 69 -6.57 -10.96 16.66
CA VAL A 69 -5.15 -10.66 16.88
C VAL A 69 -5.01 -9.42 17.77
N VAL A 70 -5.54 -8.29 17.33
CA VAL A 70 -5.30 -6.98 17.97
C VAL A 70 -6.13 -6.80 19.25
N GLY A 71 -7.31 -7.40 19.31
CA GLY A 71 -8.18 -7.37 20.47
C GLY A 71 -7.57 -8.04 21.72
N LYS A 72 -6.52 -8.85 21.57
CA LYS A 72 -5.74 -9.40 22.70
C LYS A 72 -5.06 -8.30 23.53
N ALA A 73 -4.74 -7.16 22.92
CA ALA A 73 -4.24 -5.98 23.63
C ALA A 73 -5.37 -5.14 24.27
N GLY A 74 -6.63 -5.50 24.05
CA GLY A 74 -7.82 -4.87 24.59
C GLY A 74 -8.86 -4.55 23.51
N LYS A 75 -10.14 -4.85 23.77
CA LYS A 75 -11.24 -4.65 22.81
C LYS A 75 -11.36 -3.20 22.33
N LYS A 76 -11.23 -2.22 23.25
CA LYS A 76 -11.26 -0.79 22.89
C LYS A 76 -10.07 -0.40 22.00
N PHE A 77 -8.88 -0.91 22.29
CA PHE A 77 -7.69 -0.65 21.51
C PHE A 77 -7.83 -1.18 20.08
N GLY A 78 -8.27 -2.43 19.93
CA GLY A 78 -8.46 -3.04 18.61
C GLY A 78 -9.46 -2.30 17.74
N VAL A 79 -10.63 -1.94 18.29
CA VAL A 79 -11.65 -1.19 17.54
C VAL A 79 -11.13 0.20 17.12
N THR A 80 -10.48 0.92 18.04
CA THR A 80 -9.91 2.24 17.71
C THR A 80 -8.85 2.12 16.62
N LEU A 81 -7.97 1.12 16.70
CA LEU A 81 -6.95 0.89 15.68
C LEU A 81 -7.58 0.55 14.32
N GLU A 82 -8.59 -0.32 14.29
CA GLU A 82 -9.30 -0.70 13.07
C GLU A 82 -9.94 0.52 12.38
N VAL A 83 -10.62 1.37 13.15
CA VAL A 83 -11.23 2.61 12.64
C VAL A 83 -10.17 3.57 12.08
N ILE A 84 -9.07 3.77 12.80
CA ILE A 84 -7.95 4.62 12.33
C ILE A 84 -7.37 4.06 11.03
N MET A 85 -7.15 2.75 10.95
CA MET A 85 -6.62 2.10 9.75
C MET A 85 -7.56 2.28 8.56
N MET A 86 -8.89 2.09 8.74
CA MET A 86 -9.86 2.35 7.67
C MET A 86 -9.85 3.80 7.20
N LEU A 87 -9.76 4.77 8.13
CA LEU A 87 -9.67 6.20 7.79
C LEU A 87 -8.37 6.54 7.04
N CYS A 88 -7.25 5.97 7.44
CA CYS A 88 -5.96 6.14 6.77
C CYS A 88 -5.95 5.52 5.36
N LEU A 89 -6.50 4.31 5.21
CA LEU A 89 -6.59 3.62 3.93
C LEU A 89 -7.54 4.30 2.94
N GLY A 90 -8.60 4.94 3.44
CA GLY A 90 -9.52 5.72 2.63
C GLY A 90 -9.06 7.18 2.50
N PRO A 91 -9.83 8.12 3.07
CA PRO A 91 -9.75 9.53 2.72
C PRO A 91 -8.52 10.28 3.25
N ILE A 92 -7.92 9.83 4.35
CA ILE A 92 -6.95 10.67 5.07
C ILE A 92 -5.56 10.60 4.45
N LEU A 93 -5.09 9.41 4.06
CA LEU A 93 -3.67 9.22 3.75
C LEU A 93 -3.45 8.57 2.40
N VAL A 94 -4.01 7.39 2.16
CA VAL A 94 -3.68 6.61 0.95
C VAL A 94 -4.25 7.27 -0.31
N LEU A 95 -5.52 7.68 -0.31
CA LEU A 95 -6.13 8.39 -1.45
C LEU A 95 -5.40 9.69 -1.83
N PRO A 96 -5.19 10.66 -0.91
CA PRO A 96 -4.49 11.89 -1.26
C PRO A 96 -3.03 11.63 -1.66
N ARG A 97 -2.35 10.65 -1.04
CA ARG A 97 -0.97 10.31 -1.38
C ARG A 97 -0.85 9.74 -2.79
N THR A 98 -1.75 8.84 -3.21
CA THR A 98 -1.70 8.27 -4.57
C THR A 98 -1.94 9.32 -5.64
N ALA A 99 -2.85 10.28 -5.41
CA ALA A 99 -3.05 11.41 -6.31
C ALA A 99 -1.79 12.29 -6.40
N ALA A 100 -1.18 12.64 -5.26
CA ALA A 100 0.04 13.45 -5.22
C ALA A 100 1.22 12.76 -5.91
N THR A 101 1.44 11.46 -5.66
CA THR A 101 2.53 10.73 -6.33
C THR A 101 2.29 10.58 -7.82
N THR A 102 1.04 10.41 -8.25
CA THR A 102 0.70 10.37 -9.68
C THR A 102 1.00 11.71 -10.36
N PHE A 103 0.68 12.83 -9.70
CA PHE A 103 1.01 14.18 -10.17
C PHE A 103 2.53 14.40 -10.28
N GLU A 104 3.27 14.11 -9.20
CA GLU A 104 4.73 14.29 -9.13
C GLU A 104 5.47 13.44 -10.15
N MET A 105 5.03 12.20 -10.38
CA MET A 105 5.74 11.26 -11.25
C MET A 105 5.29 11.34 -12.72
N SER A 106 4.07 11.77 -13.01
CA SER A 106 3.52 11.75 -14.38
C SER A 106 3.38 13.13 -15.00
N ILE A 107 2.98 14.15 -14.24
CA ILE A 107 2.67 15.47 -14.81
C ILE A 107 3.80 16.46 -14.61
N LEU A 108 4.39 16.48 -13.42
CA LEU A 108 5.50 17.37 -13.12
C LEU A 108 6.68 17.23 -14.12
N PRO A 109 7.03 16.02 -14.61
CA PRO A 109 8.08 15.87 -15.63
C PRO A 109 7.66 16.32 -17.04
N LEU A 110 6.36 16.33 -17.36
CA LEU A 110 5.86 16.71 -18.68
C LEU A 110 5.54 18.19 -18.80
N THR A 111 4.96 18.81 -17.75
CA THR A 111 4.56 20.22 -17.76
C THR A 111 4.61 20.82 -16.35
N SER A 112 5.39 21.89 -16.15
CA SER A 112 5.53 22.55 -14.84
C SER A 112 4.43 23.58 -14.50
N SER A 113 3.46 23.81 -15.40
CA SER A 113 2.47 24.90 -15.28
C SER A 113 1.08 24.48 -14.78
N ILE A 114 0.83 23.19 -14.52
CA ILE A 114 -0.49 22.72 -14.07
C ILE A 114 -0.57 22.81 -12.55
N ASN A 115 -1.62 23.47 -12.05
CA ASN A 115 -1.88 23.58 -10.61
C ASN A 115 -2.28 22.20 -10.03
N SER A 116 -1.57 21.76 -8.99
CA SER A 116 -1.79 20.47 -8.30
C SER A 116 -3.23 20.28 -7.82
N VAL A 117 -3.93 21.36 -7.45
CA VAL A 117 -5.34 21.31 -7.02
C VAL A 117 -6.26 20.93 -8.18
N ILE A 118 -6.04 21.49 -9.37
CA ILE A 118 -6.87 21.21 -10.56
C ILE A 118 -6.67 19.75 -11.00
N PHE A 119 -5.42 19.27 -10.98
CA PHE A 119 -5.15 17.88 -11.28
C PHE A 119 -5.81 16.93 -10.27
N SER A 120 -5.71 17.23 -8.97
CA SER A 120 -6.32 16.39 -7.93
C SER A 120 -7.84 16.31 -8.08
N VAL A 121 -8.51 17.43 -8.37
CA VAL A 121 -9.97 17.46 -8.60
C VAL A 121 -10.36 16.63 -9.83
N LEU A 122 -9.62 16.75 -10.94
CA LEU A 122 -9.87 15.95 -12.14
C LEU A 122 -9.59 14.47 -11.91
N PHE A 123 -8.48 14.15 -11.23
CA PHE A 123 -8.07 12.78 -10.93
C PHE A 123 -9.11 12.07 -10.06
N PHE A 124 -9.54 12.69 -8.96
CA PHE A 124 -10.58 12.11 -8.10
C PHE A 124 -11.95 12.10 -8.77
N GLY A 125 -12.28 13.12 -9.58
CA GLY A 125 -13.54 13.16 -10.34
C GLY A 125 -13.65 12.04 -11.36
N LEU A 126 -12.56 11.74 -12.08
CA LEU A 126 -12.48 10.61 -13.02
C LEU A 126 -12.44 9.26 -12.31
N THR A 127 -11.71 9.14 -11.20
CA THR A 127 -11.60 7.88 -10.43
C THR A 127 -12.91 7.52 -9.71
N PHE A 128 -13.76 8.52 -9.44
CA PHE A 128 -15.06 8.31 -8.81
C PHE A 128 -16.11 7.71 -9.77
N ILE A 129 -15.95 7.92 -11.10
CA ILE A 129 -16.83 7.40 -12.16
C ILE A 129 -16.42 5.97 -12.49
#